data_AF-A0A453KPY5-F1
#
_entry.id   AF-A0A453KPY5-F1
#
_cell.length_a   1.000
_cell.length_b   1.000
_cell.length_c   1.000
_cell.angle_alpha   90.00
_cell.angle_beta   90.00
_cell.angle_gamma   90.00
#
_symmetry.space_group_name_H-M   'P 1'
#
loop_
_entity.id
_entity.type
_entity.pdbx_description
1 polymer ?
#
loop_
_entity_poly.entity_id
_entity_poly.type
_entity_poly.pdbx_seq_one_letter_code
_entity_poly.pdbx_strand_id
1 'polypeptide(L)'
;VHEFFSLWMLVNEVHLDEHAEDDITWKHSSDGIYSASSAYKAQFLGLILSPIDFTVWKAWAPPKVKFFLWLALQDRIWTADRLA
;
A
#
# COMPACT_ATOMS: atom_id res chain seq x y z
N VAL A 1 -20.52 -2.52 -22.15
CA VAL A 1 -21.34 -1.46 -22.77
C VAL A 1 -22.03 -0.59 -21.71
N HIS A 2 -22.71 -1.16 -20.70
CA HIS A 2 -23.33 -0.38 -19.62
C HIS A 2 -22.35 0.51 -18.84
N GLU A 3 -21.23 -0.04 -18.38
CA GLU A 3 -20.18 0.72 -17.66
C GLU A 3 -19.61 1.88 -18.49
N PHE A 4 -19.48 1.69 -19.80
CA PHE A 4 -19.02 2.72 -20.73
C PHE A 4 -20.02 3.88 -20.80
N PHE A 5 -21.32 3.61 -20.94
CA PHE A 5 -22.35 4.65 -20.93
C PHE A 5 -22.43 5.37 -19.58
N SER A 6 -22.30 4.65 -18.46
CA SER A 6 -22.26 5.26 -17.13
C SER A 6 -21.09 6.23 -16.97
N LEU A 7 -19.89 5.84 -17.38
CA LEU A 7 -18.72 6.71 -17.31
C LEU A 7 -18.82 7.88 -18.29
N TRP A 8 -19.31 7.64 -19.51
CA TRP A 8 -19.55 8.69 -20.50
C TRP A 8 -20.50 9.77 -19.98
N MET A 9 -21.62 9.38 -19.36
CA MET A 9 -22.56 10.33 -18.78
C MET A 9 -21.93 11.16 -17.65
N LEU A 10 -21.22 10.50 -16.73
CA LEU A 10 -20.54 11.18 -15.62
C LEU A 10 -19.48 12.18 -16.10
N VAL A 11 -18.70 11.82 -17.12
CA VAL A 11 -17.67 12.70 -17.68
C VAL A 11 -18.29 13.87 -18.44
N ASN A 12 -19.40 13.65 -19.16
CA ASN A 12 -20.08 14.70 -19.91
C ASN A 12 -20.69 15.79 -19.01
N GLU A 13 -20.94 15.49 -17.73
CA GLU A 13 -21.40 16.46 -16.73
C GLU A 13 -20.26 17.28 -16.10
N VAL A 14 -18.99 16.91 -16.35
CA VAL A 14 -17.83 17.65 -15.86
C VAL A 14 -17.45 18.75 -16.86
N HIS A 15 -17.66 20.00 -16.46
CA HIS A 15 -17.19 21.18 -17.20
C HIS A 15 -15.92 21.72 -16.55
N LEU A 16 -14.81 21.72 -17.29
CA LEU A 16 -13.55 22.31 -16.84
C LEU A 16 -13.60 23.83 -17.02
N ASP A 17 -13.06 24.56 -16.05
CA ASP A 17 -12.90 26.01 -16.09
C ASP A 17 -11.44 26.35 -16.30
N GLU A 18 -11.11 26.94 -17.46
CA GLU A 18 -9.73 27.35 -17.82
C GLU A 18 -9.19 28.48 -16.93
N HIS A 19 -10.05 29.15 -16.16
CA HIS A 19 -9.69 30.26 -15.29
C HIS A 19 -9.68 29.90 -13.81
N ALA A 20 -10.09 28.68 -13.45
CA ALA A 20 -10.00 28.16 -12.10
C ALA A 20 -8.69 27.35 -11.92
N GLU A 21 -8.07 27.47 -10.75
CA GLU A 21 -6.97 26.57 -10.39
C GLU A 21 -7.52 25.20 -9.99
N ASP A 22 -6.82 24.14 -10.37
CA ASP A 22 -7.13 22.77 -9.96
C ASP A 22 -6.95 22.61 -8.44
N ASP A 23 -7.88 21.90 -7.80
CA ASP A 23 -7.77 21.48 -6.41
C ASP A 23 -7.67 19.95 -6.32
N ILE A 24 -6.90 19.47 -5.34
CA ILE A 24 -6.71 18.05 -5.07
C ILE A 24 -7.07 17.73 -3.62
N THR A 25 -8.10 16.90 -3.45
CA THR A 25 -8.52 16.41 -2.14
C THR A 25 -8.02 14.99 -1.88
N TRP A 26 -7.42 14.78 -0.72
CA TRP A 26 -6.96 13.46 -0.29
C TRP A 26 -8.12 12.58 0.16
N LYS A 27 -8.58 11.69 -0.73
CA LYS A 27 -9.74 10.80 -0.50
C LYS A 27 -9.60 9.77 0.63
N HIS A 28 -8.38 9.54 1.13
CA HIS A 28 -8.12 8.56 2.19
C HIS A 28 -8.03 9.19 3.58
N SER A 29 -8.54 10.42 3.75
CA SER A 29 -8.76 11.05 5.04
C SER A 29 -10.07 11.83 5.01
N SER A 30 -10.79 11.87 6.13
CA SER A 30 -12.10 12.53 6.22
C SER A 30 -12.02 14.07 6.15
N ASP A 31 -10.85 14.63 6.48
CA ASP A 31 -10.56 16.06 6.36
C ASP A 31 -10.11 16.47 4.95
N GLY A 32 -9.92 15.49 4.05
CA GLY A 32 -9.45 15.75 2.69
C GLY A 32 -7.99 16.18 2.61
N ILE A 33 -7.23 16.16 3.71
CA ILE A 33 -5.85 16.66 3.77
C ILE A 33 -4.86 15.51 3.58
N TYR A 34 -3.89 15.72 2.70
CA TYR A 34 -2.78 14.80 2.53
C TYR A 34 -1.84 14.81 3.74
N SER A 35 -1.40 13.62 4.15
CA SER A 35 -0.24 13.46 5.02
C SER A 35 0.53 12.20 4.64
N ALA A 36 1.84 12.18 4.91
CA ALA A 36 2.65 10.98 4.70
C ALA A 36 2.10 9.77 5.49
N SER A 37 1.51 10.02 6.67
CA SER A 37 0.88 9.00 7.52
C SER A 37 -0.38 8.40 6.88
N SER A 38 -1.28 9.25 6.35
CA SER A 38 -2.50 8.78 5.69
C SER A 38 -2.19 8.09 4.36
N ALA A 39 -1.18 8.54 3.63
CA ALA A 39 -0.66 7.87 2.43
C ALA A 39 -0.10 6.47 2.73
N TYR A 40 0.73 6.36 3.77
CA TYR A 40 1.26 5.06 4.20
C TYR A 40 0.14 4.10 4.56
N LYS A 41 -0.84 4.54 5.36
CA LYS A 41 -2.02 3.70 5.70
C LYS A 41 -2.81 3.28 4.46
N ALA A 42 -3.01 4.21 3.51
CA ALA A 42 -3.72 3.95 2.27
C ALA A 42 -3.05 2.85 1.43
N GLN A 43 -1.72 2.79 1.42
CA GLN A 43 -0.95 1.75 0.72
C GLN A 43 -1.28 0.32 1.20
N PHE A 44 -1.69 0.16 2.47
CA PHE A 44 -2.03 -1.14 3.03
C PHE A 44 -3.54 -1.40 3.13
N LEU A 45 -4.39 -0.52 2.60
CA LEU A 45 -5.83 -0.75 2.57
C LEU A 45 -6.15 -2.00 1.74
N GLY A 46 -6.92 -2.92 2.31
CA GLY A 46 -7.31 -4.17 1.66
C GLY A 46 -6.24 -5.27 1.65
N LEU A 47 -5.06 -5.03 2.24
CA LEU A 47 -4.05 -6.08 2.39
C LEU A 47 -4.33 -6.96 3.61
N ILE A 48 -3.97 -8.24 3.47
CA ILE A 48 -3.95 -9.17 4.60
C ILE A 48 -2.61 -9.00 5.32
N LEU A 49 -2.67 -8.75 6.62
CA LEU A 49 -1.47 -8.64 7.45
C LEU A 49 -0.76 -9.99 7.48
N SER A 50 0.55 -9.94 7.24
CA SER A 50 1.39 -11.13 7.31
C SER A 50 1.52 -11.61 8.76
N PRO A 51 1.47 -12.93 9.02
CA PRO A 51 1.71 -13.48 10.35
C PRO A 51 3.17 -13.29 10.83
N ILE A 52 4.07 -12.80 9.96
CA ILE A 52 5.50 -12.58 10.24
C ILE A 52 5.74 -11.75 11.51
N ASP A 53 4.90 -10.75 11.79
CA ASP A 53 5.02 -9.96 13.03
C ASP A 53 4.96 -10.84 14.28
N PHE A 54 3.98 -11.75 14.30
CA PHE A 54 3.80 -12.67 15.41
C PHE A 54 4.88 -13.75 15.45
N THR A 55 5.15 -14.39 14.31
CA THR A 55 6.03 -15.57 14.25
C THR A 55 7.51 -15.22 14.40
N VAL A 56 7.95 -14.06 13.94
CA VAL A 56 9.35 -13.65 13.97
C VAL A 56 9.63 -12.68 15.12
N TRP A 57 8.86 -11.59 15.21
CA TRP A 57 9.20 -10.48 16.09
C TRP A 57 8.66 -10.67 17.50
N LYS A 58 7.45 -11.23 17.67
CA LYS A 58 6.84 -11.48 18.98
C LYS A 58 7.27 -12.79 19.65
N ALA A 59 7.74 -13.79 18.88
CA ALA A 59 8.28 -15.02 19.44
C ALA A 59 9.50 -14.76 20.35
N TRP A 60 9.66 -15.53 21.43
CA TRP A 60 10.88 -15.47 22.23
C TRP A 60 12.02 -16.15 21.47
N ALA A 61 13.02 -15.36 21.08
CA ALA A 61 14.23 -15.83 20.43
C ALA A 61 15.33 -14.76 20.53
N PRO A 62 16.61 -15.15 20.52
CA PRO A 62 17.71 -14.19 20.40
C PRO A 62 17.60 -13.35 19.12
N PRO A 63 18.06 -12.08 19.11
CA PRO A 63 17.96 -11.20 17.94
C PRO A 63 18.55 -11.79 16.65
N LYS A 64 19.67 -12.54 16.76
CA LYS A 64 20.31 -13.21 15.63
C LYS A 64 19.39 -14.24 14.96
N VAL A 65 18.61 -14.97 15.76
CA VAL A 65 17.67 -15.99 15.26
C VAL A 65 16.49 -15.32 14.56
N LYS A 66 15.93 -14.25 15.15
CA LYS A 66 14.85 -13.47 14.53
C LYS A 66 15.26 -12.87 13.19
N PHE A 67 16.45 -12.28 13.13
CA PHE A 67 17.01 -11.71 11.91
C PHE A 67 17.25 -12.77 10.83
N PHE A 68 17.81 -13.93 11.21
CA PHE A 68 17.99 -15.05 10.31
C PHE A 68 16.65 -15.55 9.74
N LEU A 69 15.64 -15.77 10.59
CA LEU A 69 14.31 -16.21 10.16
C LEU A 69 13.63 -15.17 9.24
N TRP A 70 13.78 -13.88 9.54
CA TRP A 70 13.28 -12.80 8.68
C TRP A 70 13.91 -12.80 7.28
N LEU A 71 15.20 -13.10 7.17
CA LEU A 71 15.88 -13.29 5.89
C LEU A 71 15.41 -14.57 5.18
N ALA A 72 15.21 -15.66 5.93
CA ALA A 72 14.72 -16.94 5.42
C ALA A 72 13.37 -16.77 4.71
N LEU A 73 12.44 -16.09 5.37
CA LEU A 73 11.08 -15.83 4.88
C LEU A 73 11.03 -14.95 3.64
N GLN A 74 12.12 -14.25 3.33
CA GLN A 74 12.24 -13.41 2.14
C GLN A 74 13.12 -14.06 1.05
N ASP A 75 13.53 -15.31 1.24
CA ASP A 75 14.44 -16.02 0.34
C ASP A 75 15.78 -15.26 0.15
N ARG A 76 16.30 -14.71 1.27
CA ARG A 76 17.53 -13.90 1.30
C ARG A 76 18.68 -14.53 2.05
N ILE A 77 18.59 -15.80 2.42
CA ILE A 77 19.72 -16.53 3.00
C ILE A 77 20.70 -16.88 1.88
N TRP A 78 21.99 -16.82 2.19
CA TRP A 78 23.04 -17.35 1.31
C TRP A 78 23.05 -18.88 1.41
N THR A 79 22.20 -19.54 0.63
CA THR A 79 22.27 -20.98 0.34
C THR A 79 22.97 -21.23 -0.99
N ALA A 80 23.28 -22.49 -1.30
CA ALA A 80 23.90 -22.86 -2.57
C ALA A 80 23.05 -22.43 -3.79
N ASP A 81 21.74 -22.26 -3.61
CA ASP A 81 20.79 -21.80 -4.63
C ASP A 81 21.05 -20.36 -5.13
N ARG A 82 21.90 -19.60 -4.42
CA ARG A 82 22.29 -18.23 -4.77
C ARG A 82 23.66 -18.09 -5.44
N LEU A 83 24.31 -19.20 -5.80
CA LEU A 83 25.47 -19.19 -6.71
C LEU A 83 24.98 -18.97 -8.15
N ALA A 84 24.72 -17.71 -8.50
CA ALA A 84 24.59 -17.28 -9.90
C ALA A 84 25.86 -16.52 -10.32
#